data_AF-A0A4P7WGH4-F1
#
_entry.id   AF-A0A4P7WGH4-F1
#
_cell.length_a   1.000
_cell.length_b   1.000
_cell.length_c   1.000
_cell.angle_alpha   90.00
_cell.angle_beta   90.00
_cell.angle_gamma   90.00
#
_symmetry.space_group_name_H-M   'P 1'
#
loop_
_entity.id
_entity.type
_entity.pdbx_description
1 polymer ?
#
loop_
_entity_poly.entity_id
_entity_poly.type
_entity_poly.pdbx_seq_one_letter_code
_entity_poly.pdbx_strand_id
1 'polypeptide(L)'
;MLFKEALPILFLLTLWDFLVVIGFLFFNLDWLNQSNIPITILGSVLVIIVGIRNNAAYGRWWEARSLWGSVTNNCRNFGRDVMSFLDEDVMLMKLIALYPRFLKYGLRKLPPPESLRGELRTLLPTDGDYISNAANPADMLLCKIGIISTQLAYKMPNVIGILPNIDRSLSALANAQGGLERISKTPLPVQYTFLPTVITRVFCIVLPLTGVQALGWWTPLGSSLIGVFFEMLNQSGISLQSPFSNGPHALPLKQICYTIKTNIYEMKGNITSS
;
A
#
# COMPACT_ATOMS: atom_id res chain seq x y z
N MET A 1 -7.71 2.94 -13.75
CA MET A 1 -8.50 2.90 -12.51
C MET A 1 -8.59 4.28 -11.88
N LEU A 2 -7.45 4.97 -11.63
CA LEU A 2 -7.40 6.41 -11.32
C LEU A 2 -8.36 7.26 -12.17
N PHE A 3 -8.28 7.07 -13.50
CA PHE A 3 -9.14 7.77 -14.45
C PHE A 3 -10.62 7.43 -14.31
N LYS A 4 -10.99 6.20 -13.90
CA LYS A 4 -12.40 5.79 -13.78
C LYS A 4 -13.08 6.43 -12.56
N GLU A 5 -12.34 6.63 -11.48
CA GLU A 5 -12.85 7.29 -10.26
C GLU A 5 -12.93 8.80 -10.44
N ALA A 6 -12.01 9.40 -11.21
CA ALA A 6 -12.06 10.82 -11.57
C ALA A 6 -13.08 11.15 -12.67
N LEU A 7 -13.37 10.20 -13.57
CA LEU A 7 -14.25 10.41 -14.73
C LEU A 7 -15.61 11.04 -14.41
N PRO A 8 -16.39 10.57 -13.42
CA PRO A 8 -17.69 11.17 -13.13
C PRO A 8 -17.56 12.62 -12.66
N ILE A 9 -16.53 12.93 -11.87
CA ILE A 9 -16.28 14.29 -11.37
C ILE A 9 -15.85 15.19 -12.52
N LEU A 10 -14.91 14.72 -13.36
CA LEU A 10 -14.46 15.47 -14.53
C LEU A 10 -15.61 15.73 -15.50
N PHE A 11 -16.49 14.76 -15.73
CA PHE A 11 -17.68 14.95 -16.55
C PHE A 11 -18.61 16.03 -15.97
N LEU A 12 -18.86 16.03 -14.66
CA LEU A 12 -19.65 17.06 -13.99
C LEU A 12 -18.99 18.45 -14.08
N LEU A 13 -17.66 18.53 -13.97
CA LEU A 13 -16.91 19.78 -14.12
C LEU A 13 -16.97 20.31 -15.56
N THR A 14 -16.85 19.43 -16.56
CA THR A 14 -17.02 19.83 -17.96
C THR A 14 -18.45 20.29 -18.25
N LEU A 15 -19.46 19.60 -17.70
CA LEU A 15 -20.86 20.05 -17.82
C LEU A 15 -21.05 21.43 -17.18
N TRP A 16 -20.43 21.66 -16.01
CA TRP A 16 -20.42 22.97 -15.37
C TRP A 16 -19.76 24.05 -16.24
N ASP A 17 -18.62 23.76 -16.87
CA ASP A 17 -17.97 24.68 -17.80
C ASP A 17 -18.92 25.10 -18.93
N PHE A 18 -19.66 24.14 -19.53
CA PHE A 18 -20.66 24.44 -20.56
C PHE A 18 -21.81 25.31 -20.04
N LEU A 19 -22.30 25.05 -18.83
CA LEU A 19 -23.36 25.87 -18.21
C LEU A 19 -22.90 27.32 -18.01
N VAL A 20 -21.65 27.53 -17.57
CA VAL A 20 -21.06 28.86 -17.41
C VAL A 20 -20.97 29.59 -18.75
N VAL A 21 -20.47 28.92 -19.79
CA VAL A 21 -20.35 29.52 -21.13
C VAL A 21 -21.72 29.86 -21.72
N ILE A 22 -22.68 28.96 -21.63
CA ILE A 22 -24.04 29.19 -22.14
C ILE A 22 -24.70 30.34 -21.39
N GLY A 23 -24.60 30.35 -20.05
CA GLY A 23 -25.14 31.42 -19.20
C GLY A 23 -24.55 32.78 -19.53
N PHE A 24 -23.23 32.86 -19.74
CA PHE A 24 -22.55 34.11 -20.06
C PHE A 24 -22.84 34.60 -21.49
N LEU A 25 -22.68 33.74 -22.50
CA LEU A 25 -22.74 34.15 -23.91
C LEU A 25 -24.16 34.27 -24.48
N PHE A 26 -25.14 33.48 -24.01
CA PHE A 26 -26.52 33.52 -24.54
C PHE A 26 -27.47 34.29 -23.63
N PHE A 27 -27.35 34.12 -22.32
CA PHE A 27 -28.27 34.73 -21.35
C PHE A 27 -27.74 36.05 -20.79
N ASN A 28 -26.56 36.52 -21.22
CA ASN A 28 -25.90 37.75 -20.75
C ASN A 28 -25.83 37.83 -19.22
N LEU A 29 -25.57 36.70 -18.57
CA LEU A 29 -25.44 36.64 -17.12
C LEU A 29 -24.04 37.13 -16.70
N ASP A 30 -23.86 38.46 -16.65
CA ASP A 30 -22.58 39.10 -16.33
C ASP A 30 -22.01 38.71 -14.97
N TRP A 31 -22.87 38.29 -14.02
CA TRP A 31 -22.43 37.81 -12.70
C TRP A 31 -21.59 36.52 -12.76
N LEU A 32 -21.65 35.76 -13.87
CA LEU A 32 -20.79 34.58 -14.07
C LEU A 32 -19.33 34.96 -14.38
N ASN A 33 -19.10 36.19 -14.83
CA ASN A 33 -17.75 36.69 -15.08
C ASN A 33 -17.12 37.18 -13.77
N GLN A 34 -16.21 36.38 -13.23
CA GLN A 34 -15.50 36.65 -11.99
C GLN A 34 -14.00 36.84 -12.24
N SER A 35 -13.63 37.65 -13.23
CA SER A 35 -12.24 37.91 -13.63
C SER A 35 -11.37 38.54 -12.53
N ASN A 36 -11.97 39.14 -11.50
CA ASN A 36 -11.27 39.72 -10.35
C ASN A 36 -10.73 38.69 -9.35
N ILE A 37 -11.17 37.42 -9.42
CA ILE A 37 -10.67 36.37 -8.53
C ILE A 37 -9.21 36.06 -8.90
N PRO A 38 -8.25 36.12 -7.96
CA PRO A 38 -6.83 35.87 -8.25
C PRO A 38 -6.54 34.37 -8.40
N ILE A 39 -6.95 33.80 -9.54
CA ILE A 39 -6.88 32.36 -9.81
C ILE A 39 -5.45 31.82 -9.75
N THR A 40 -4.45 32.62 -10.14
CA THR A 40 -3.03 32.24 -10.09
C THR A 40 -2.55 32.00 -8.65
N ILE A 41 -3.02 32.80 -7.69
CA ILE A 41 -2.67 32.63 -6.26
C ILE A 41 -3.33 31.36 -5.73
N LEU A 42 -4.61 31.15 -6.03
CA LEU A 42 -5.34 29.94 -5.65
C LEU A 42 -4.69 28.68 -6.24
N GLY A 43 -4.30 28.72 -7.51
CA GLY A 43 -3.60 27.64 -8.19
C GLY A 43 -2.23 27.36 -7.55
N SER A 44 -1.47 28.39 -7.21
CA SER A 44 -0.16 28.24 -6.55
C SER A 44 -0.29 27.57 -5.18
N VAL A 45 -1.25 28.01 -4.36
CA VAL A 45 -1.53 27.40 -3.05
C VAL A 45 -1.99 25.95 -3.21
N LEU A 46 -2.85 25.67 -4.20
CA LEU A 46 -3.32 24.33 -4.49
C LEU A 46 -2.18 23.37 -4.87
N VAL A 47 -1.26 23.80 -5.74
CA VAL A 47 -0.07 23.00 -6.10
C VAL A 47 0.75 22.64 -4.87
N ILE A 48 0.98 23.60 -3.96
CA ILE A 48 1.74 23.37 -2.72
C ILE A 48 1.03 22.33 -1.84
N ILE A 49 -0.27 22.51 -1.61
CA ILE A 49 -1.06 21.62 -0.74
C ILE A 49 -1.10 20.19 -1.30
N VAL A 50 -1.38 20.02 -2.58
CA VAL A 50 -1.39 18.71 -3.26
C VAL A 50 0.02 18.11 -3.27
N GLY A 51 1.05 18.92 -3.49
CA GLY A 51 2.45 18.50 -3.46
C GLY A 51 2.88 17.92 -2.11
N ILE A 52 2.62 18.63 -1.01
CA ILE A 52 2.92 18.18 0.35
C ILE A 52 2.22 16.84 0.64
N ARG A 53 0.94 16.74 0.32
CA ARG A 53 0.17 15.51 0.47
C ARG A 53 0.77 14.36 -0.32
N ASN A 54 1.08 14.58 -1.60
CA ASN A 54 1.63 13.54 -2.47
C ASN A 54 3.00 13.07 -2.00
N ASN A 55 3.84 13.98 -1.50
CA ASN A 55 5.12 13.62 -0.91
C ASN A 55 4.95 12.74 0.34
N ALA A 56 4.04 13.09 1.25
CA ALA A 56 3.73 12.26 2.42
C ALA A 56 3.17 10.87 2.04
N ALA A 57 2.27 10.81 1.06
CA ALA A 57 1.72 9.56 0.54
C ALA A 57 2.80 8.67 -0.10
N TYR A 58 3.70 9.28 -0.88
CA TYR A 58 4.83 8.58 -1.48
C TYR A 58 5.80 8.05 -0.42
N GLY A 59 6.17 8.86 0.58
CA GLY A 59 7.03 8.43 1.68
C GLY A 59 6.50 7.21 2.42
N ARG A 60 5.19 7.20 2.71
CA ARG A 60 4.48 6.06 3.30
C ARG A 60 4.52 4.80 2.41
N TRP A 61 4.30 4.96 1.10
CA TRP A 61 4.39 3.85 0.14
C TRP A 61 5.82 3.28 0.07
N TRP A 62 6.82 4.16 0.06
CA TRP A 62 8.24 3.80 0.01
C TRP A 62 8.71 3.09 1.29
N GLU A 63 8.30 3.58 2.46
CA GLU A 63 8.57 2.91 3.74
C GLU A 63 8.00 1.49 3.74
N ALA A 64 6.74 1.32 3.32
CA ALA A 64 6.11 0.01 3.21
C ALA A 64 6.87 -0.91 2.24
N ARG A 65 7.28 -0.41 1.07
CA ARG A 65 8.08 -1.16 0.09
C ARG A 65 9.43 -1.60 0.65
N SER A 66 10.08 -0.74 1.42
CA SER A 66 11.39 -0.97 2.05
C SER A 66 11.28 -2.02 3.15
N LEU A 67 10.25 -1.94 3.99
CA LEU A 67 9.98 -2.94 5.03
C LEU A 67 9.67 -4.33 4.44
N TRP A 68 8.91 -4.41 3.35
CA TRP A 68 8.73 -5.67 2.61
C TRP A 68 10.03 -6.21 1.99
N GLY A 69 10.96 -5.32 1.64
CA GLY A 69 12.33 -5.70 1.28
C GLY A 69 13.08 -6.32 2.45
N SER A 70 12.97 -5.73 3.64
CA SER A 70 13.51 -6.31 4.88
C SER A 70 12.89 -7.68 5.19
N VAL A 71 11.57 -7.85 5.04
CA VAL A 71 10.91 -9.15 5.19
C VAL A 71 11.50 -10.18 4.24
N THR A 72 11.67 -9.81 2.96
CA THR A 72 12.25 -10.70 1.94
C THR A 72 13.67 -11.14 2.32
N ASN A 73 14.52 -10.20 2.72
CA ASN A 73 15.90 -10.48 3.08
C ASN A 73 16.01 -11.36 4.33
N ASN A 74 15.22 -11.07 5.36
CA ASN A 74 15.31 -11.81 6.62
C ASN A 74 14.66 -13.19 6.54
N CYS A 75 13.63 -13.40 5.71
CA CYS A 75 13.16 -14.75 5.39
C CYS A 75 14.27 -15.57 4.72
N ARG A 76 15.02 -14.99 3.77
CA ARG A 76 16.15 -15.65 3.11
C ARG A 76 17.31 -15.94 4.09
N ASN A 77 17.64 -14.99 4.96
CA ASN A 77 18.67 -15.19 5.99
C ASN A 77 18.30 -16.34 6.91
N PHE A 78 17.06 -16.34 7.43
CA PHE A 78 16.55 -17.43 8.24
C PHE A 78 16.57 -18.77 7.48
N GLY A 79 16.13 -18.79 6.21
CA GLY A 79 16.21 -19.99 5.38
C GLY A 79 17.62 -20.53 5.21
N ARG A 80 18.62 -19.65 5.04
CA ARG A 80 20.04 -20.04 5.02
C ARG A 80 20.49 -20.59 6.36
N ASP A 81 20.08 -19.98 7.48
CA ASP A 81 20.44 -20.48 8.81
C ASP A 81 19.86 -21.89 9.05
N VAL A 82 18.63 -22.14 8.59
CA VAL A 82 18.01 -23.49 8.63
C VAL A 82 18.80 -24.48 7.79
N MET A 83 19.14 -24.13 6.54
CA MET A 83 19.91 -24.99 5.64
C MET A 83 21.32 -25.28 6.16
N SER A 84 22.00 -24.28 6.71
CA SER A 84 23.40 -24.43 7.15
C SER A 84 23.55 -25.13 8.49
N PHE A 85 22.57 -24.99 9.38
CA PHE A 85 22.78 -25.38 10.77
C PHE A 85 21.65 -26.20 11.41
N LEU A 86 20.42 -26.17 10.87
CA LEU A 86 19.28 -26.91 11.44
C LEU A 86 18.90 -28.12 10.58
N ASP A 87 19.90 -28.81 10.03
CA ASP A 87 19.75 -30.06 9.27
C ASP A 87 18.71 -29.95 8.13
N GLU A 88 18.64 -28.78 7.50
CA GLU A 88 17.74 -28.49 6.39
C GLU A 88 16.25 -28.74 6.70
N ASP A 89 15.83 -28.51 7.95
CA ASP A 89 14.49 -28.83 8.43
C ASP A 89 13.38 -28.31 7.50
N VAL A 90 12.63 -29.25 6.91
CA VAL A 90 11.61 -28.97 5.90
C VAL A 90 10.46 -28.15 6.49
N MET A 91 10.10 -28.42 7.75
CA MET A 91 8.97 -27.77 8.39
C MET A 91 9.27 -26.29 8.58
N LEU A 92 10.44 -25.93 9.12
CA LEU A 92 10.87 -24.54 9.30
C LEU A 92 10.94 -23.78 7.97
N MET A 93 11.48 -24.40 6.91
CA MET A 93 11.50 -23.81 5.56
C MET A 93 10.09 -23.54 5.04
N LYS A 94 9.14 -24.45 5.25
CA LYS A 94 7.74 -24.23 4.85
C LYS A 94 7.06 -23.15 5.72
N LEU A 95 7.29 -23.13 7.03
CA LEU A 95 6.71 -22.14 7.94
C LEU A 95 7.20 -20.72 7.64
N ILE A 96 8.51 -20.53 7.42
CA ILE A 96 9.06 -19.21 7.07
C ILE A 96 8.57 -18.73 5.69
N ALA A 97 8.35 -19.64 4.73
CA ALA A 97 7.74 -19.31 3.45
C ALA A 97 6.24 -18.96 3.57
N LEU A 98 5.56 -19.47 4.61
CA LEU A 98 4.14 -19.24 4.88
C LEU A 98 3.89 -17.90 5.58
N TYR A 99 4.81 -17.48 6.46
CA TYR A 99 4.74 -16.26 7.26
C TYR A 99 4.37 -14.98 6.47
N PRO A 100 5.02 -14.65 5.32
CA PRO A 100 4.69 -13.46 4.54
C PRO A 100 3.24 -13.43 4.05
N ARG A 101 2.64 -14.61 3.79
CA ARG A 101 1.24 -14.70 3.36
C ARG A 101 0.29 -14.35 4.50
N PHE A 102 0.55 -14.85 5.71
CA PHE A 102 -0.21 -14.45 6.90
C PHE A 102 -0.08 -12.94 7.16
N LEU A 103 1.14 -12.40 7.08
CA LEU A 103 1.39 -10.97 7.23
C LEU A 103 0.58 -10.15 6.22
N LYS A 104 0.59 -10.53 4.93
CA LYS A 104 -0.20 -9.89 3.87
C LYS A 104 -1.69 -9.81 4.22
N TYR A 105 -2.29 -10.90 4.71
CA TYR A 105 -3.72 -10.90 5.09
C TYR A 105 -3.97 -10.03 6.33
N GLY A 106 -3.09 -10.09 7.33
CA GLY A 106 -3.13 -9.22 8.52
C GLY A 106 -3.10 -7.73 8.17
N LEU A 107 -2.17 -7.30 7.30
CA LEU A 107 -2.07 -5.90 6.84
C LEU A 107 -3.27 -5.43 6.02
N ARG A 108 -4.06 -6.36 5.48
CA ARG A 108 -5.31 -6.07 4.78
C ARG A 108 -6.54 -6.11 5.69
N LYS A 109 -6.36 -6.45 6.97
CA LYS A 109 -7.45 -6.69 7.92
C LYS A 109 -8.44 -7.74 7.40
N LEU A 110 -7.91 -8.73 6.68
CA LEU A 110 -8.68 -9.85 6.15
C LEU A 110 -8.30 -11.13 6.90
N PRO A 111 -9.27 -12.00 7.20
CA PRO A 111 -8.94 -13.31 7.74
C PRO A 111 -8.09 -14.10 6.72
N PRO A 112 -7.07 -14.85 7.16
CA PRO A 112 -6.37 -15.81 6.30
C PRO A 112 -7.37 -16.78 5.67
N PRO A 113 -7.29 -17.07 4.35
CA PRO A 113 -8.23 -17.97 3.69
C PRO A 113 -8.05 -19.41 4.18
N GLU A 114 -9.10 -20.22 4.08
CA GLU A 114 -9.09 -21.60 4.59
C GLU A 114 -7.99 -22.46 3.96
N SER A 115 -7.64 -22.22 2.69
CA SER A 115 -6.50 -22.90 2.04
C SER A 115 -5.16 -22.61 2.71
N LEU A 116 -4.96 -21.39 3.22
CA LEU A 116 -3.75 -21.01 3.95
C LEU A 116 -3.76 -21.56 5.37
N ARG A 117 -4.93 -21.56 6.03
CA ARG A 117 -5.11 -22.17 7.36
C ARG A 117 -4.87 -23.68 7.32
N GLY A 118 -5.41 -24.37 6.31
CA GLY A 118 -5.21 -25.80 6.10
C GLY A 118 -3.73 -26.17 5.85
N GLU A 119 -2.99 -25.37 5.09
CA GLU A 119 -1.54 -25.53 4.90
C GLU A 119 -0.81 -25.41 6.25
N LEU A 120 -1.17 -24.45 7.09
CA LEU A 120 -0.60 -24.31 8.44
C LEU A 120 -0.96 -25.48 9.36
N ARG A 121 -2.22 -25.94 9.38
CA ARG A 121 -2.66 -27.10 10.18
C ARG A 121 -1.93 -28.38 9.79
N THR A 122 -1.64 -28.56 8.51
CA THR A 122 -0.88 -29.72 8.03
C THR A 122 0.55 -29.72 8.59
N LEU A 123 1.17 -28.53 8.71
CA LEU A 123 2.51 -28.39 9.28
C LEU A 123 2.52 -28.41 10.81
N LEU A 124 1.47 -27.86 11.44
CA LEU A 124 1.31 -27.74 12.88
C LEU A 124 -0.10 -28.22 13.30
N PRO A 125 -0.32 -29.54 13.42
CA PRO A 125 -1.66 -30.09 13.72
C PRO A 125 -2.23 -29.62 15.06
N THR A 126 -1.38 -29.40 16.06
CA THR A 126 -1.82 -28.99 17.41
C THR A 126 -2.09 -27.48 17.52
N ASP A 127 -1.30 -26.66 16.82
CA ASP A 127 -1.26 -25.21 17.06
C ASP A 127 -1.83 -24.40 15.89
N GLY A 128 -2.02 -25.02 14.72
CA GLY A 128 -2.36 -24.33 13.47
C GLY A 128 -3.66 -23.54 13.54
N ASP A 129 -4.70 -24.08 14.20
CA ASP A 129 -5.96 -23.37 14.42
C ASP A 129 -5.84 -22.25 15.44
N TYR A 130 -5.11 -22.49 16.53
CA TYR A 130 -4.85 -21.47 17.55
C TYR A 130 -4.12 -20.27 16.95
N ILE A 131 -3.07 -20.50 16.16
CA ILE A 131 -2.31 -19.46 15.46
C ILE A 131 -3.18 -18.73 14.44
N SER A 132 -3.94 -19.48 13.62
CA SER A 132 -4.78 -18.89 12.56
C SER A 132 -5.89 -17.98 13.08
N ASN A 133 -6.37 -18.23 14.31
CA ASN A 133 -7.43 -17.48 14.95
C ASN A 133 -6.92 -16.44 15.97
N ALA A 134 -5.61 -16.31 16.14
CA ALA A 134 -5.03 -15.28 17.00
C ALA A 134 -5.37 -13.87 16.50
N ALA A 135 -5.30 -12.88 17.40
CA ALA A 135 -5.46 -11.47 17.03
C ALA A 135 -4.41 -11.00 16.01
N ASN A 136 -3.21 -11.58 16.08
CA ASN A 136 -2.13 -11.36 15.12
C ASN A 136 -1.51 -12.71 14.68
N PRO A 137 -2.10 -13.38 13.68
CA PRO A 137 -1.64 -14.70 13.25
C PRO A 137 -0.20 -14.73 12.72
N ALA A 138 0.24 -13.64 12.08
CA ALA A 138 1.60 -13.55 11.53
C ALA A 138 2.65 -13.50 12.65
N ASP A 139 2.40 -12.69 13.68
CA ASP A 139 3.28 -12.58 14.85
C ASP A 139 3.34 -13.89 15.63
N MET A 140 2.19 -14.52 15.88
CA MET A 140 2.12 -15.82 16.57
C MET A 140 2.84 -16.93 15.78
N LEU A 141 2.72 -16.93 14.45
CA LEU A 141 3.47 -17.84 13.59
C LEU A 141 4.98 -17.61 13.71
N LEU A 142 5.43 -16.35 13.72
CA LEU A 142 6.85 -16.00 13.89
C LEU A 142 7.39 -16.45 15.26
N CYS A 143 6.61 -16.25 16.32
CA CYS A 143 6.92 -16.77 17.66
C CYS A 143 7.07 -18.29 17.65
N LYS A 144 6.14 -19.01 17.02
CA LYS A 144 6.18 -20.48 16.91
C LYS A 144 7.41 -20.97 16.13
N ILE A 145 7.79 -20.28 15.06
CA ILE A 145 9.03 -20.55 14.30
C ILE A 145 10.25 -20.46 15.22
N GLY A 146 10.34 -19.41 16.05
CA GLY A 146 11.43 -19.24 17.02
C GLY A 146 11.50 -20.35 18.08
N ILE A 147 10.35 -20.78 18.61
CA ILE A 147 10.27 -21.89 19.57
C ILE A 147 10.78 -23.19 18.93
N ILE A 148 10.31 -23.54 17.73
CA ILE A 148 10.73 -24.76 17.01
C ILE A 148 12.23 -24.71 16.70
N SER A 149 12.73 -23.57 16.22
CA SER A 149 14.16 -23.37 15.93
C SER A 149 15.02 -23.60 17.17
N THR A 150 14.56 -23.09 18.32
CA THR A 150 15.26 -23.25 19.60
C THR A 150 15.25 -24.70 20.07
N GLN A 151 14.10 -25.39 19.96
CA GLN A 151 13.98 -26.81 20.31
C GLN A 151 14.87 -27.70 19.45
N LEU A 152 15.02 -27.40 18.16
CA LEU A 152 15.92 -28.13 17.26
C LEU A 152 17.39 -27.87 17.62
N ALA A 153 17.78 -26.61 17.85
CA ALA A 153 19.14 -26.27 18.25
C ALA A 153 19.56 -26.95 19.56
N TYR A 154 18.66 -27.06 20.55
CA TYR A 154 18.96 -27.78 21.80
C TYR A 154 19.22 -29.29 21.62
N LYS A 155 18.66 -29.91 20.57
CA LYS A 155 18.94 -31.30 20.22
C LYS A 155 20.28 -31.48 19.52
N MET A 156 20.93 -30.37 19.12
CA MET A 156 22.16 -30.35 18.36
C MET A 156 23.23 -29.53 19.13
N PRO A 157 23.98 -30.14 20.07
CA PRO A 157 24.87 -29.42 20.98
C PRO A 157 25.90 -28.51 20.29
N ASN A 158 26.38 -28.92 19.11
CA ASN A 158 27.35 -28.17 18.31
C ASN A 158 26.76 -26.94 17.61
N VAL A 159 25.44 -26.76 17.67
CA VAL A 159 24.70 -25.74 16.93
C VAL A 159 24.16 -24.66 17.86
N ILE A 160 24.13 -24.85 19.18
CA ILE A 160 23.57 -23.90 20.16
C ILE A 160 24.12 -22.46 19.99
N GLY A 161 25.39 -22.33 19.59
CA GLY A 161 26.03 -21.02 19.34
C GLY A 161 25.41 -20.20 18.21
N ILE A 162 24.55 -20.77 17.36
CA ILE A 162 23.87 -20.03 16.28
C ILE A 162 22.60 -19.32 16.73
N LEU A 163 22.04 -19.64 17.90
CA LEU A 163 20.75 -19.12 18.35
C LEU A 163 20.67 -17.58 18.26
N PRO A 164 21.73 -16.81 18.60
CA PRO A 164 21.73 -15.36 18.41
C PRO A 164 21.58 -14.91 16.95
N ASN A 165 22.06 -15.69 15.97
CA ASN A 165 21.89 -15.37 14.55
C ASN A 165 20.45 -15.62 14.09
N ILE A 166 19.87 -16.74 14.52
CA ILE A 166 18.45 -17.05 14.27
C ILE A 166 17.57 -15.96 14.89
N ASP A 167 17.81 -15.61 16.15
CA ASP A 167 17.08 -14.57 16.87
C ASP A 167 17.21 -13.21 16.18
N ARG A 168 18.40 -12.86 15.67
CA ARG A 168 18.58 -11.63 14.88
C ARG A 168 17.70 -11.59 13.63
N SER A 169 17.64 -12.69 12.89
CA SER A 169 16.78 -12.82 11.70
C SER A 169 15.30 -12.69 12.05
N LEU A 170 14.84 -13.37 13.12
CA LEU A 170 13.45 -13.32 13.58
C LEU A 170 13.09 -11.94 14.15
N SER A 171 13.96 -11.33 14.94
CA SER A 171 13.80 -9.98 15.46
C SER A 171 13.70 -8.94 14.35
N ALA A 172 14.50 -9.09 13.28
CA ALA A 172 14.41 -8.22 12.11
C ALA A 172 13.07 -8.37 11.36
N LEU A 173 12.52 -9.59 11.28
CA LEU A 173 11.16 -9.83 10.75
C LEU A 173 10.09 -9.18 11.63
N ALA A 174 10.17 -9.36 12.95
CA ALA A 174 9.23 -8.76 13.90
C ALA A 174 9.25 -7.22 13.82
N ASN A 175 10.44 -6.61 13.75
CA ASN A 175 10.59 -5.17 13.57
C ASN A 175 9.99 -4.68 12.24
N ALA A 176 10.21 -5.42 11.15
CA ALA A 176 9.63 -5.08 9.86
C ALA A 176 8.10 -5.18 9.87
N GLN A 177 7.56 -6.24 10.49
CA GLN A 177 6.12 -6.41 10.70
C GLN A 177 5.52 -5.29 11.54
N GLY A 178 6.14 -4.93 12.67
CA GLY A 178 5.68 -3.81 13.51
C GLY A 178 5.63 -2.48 12.74
N GLY A 179 6.63 -2.21 11.90
CA GLY A 179 6.61 -1.06 10.99
C GLY A 179 5.47 -1.11 9.97
N LEU A 180 5.24 -2.27 9.36
CA LEU A 180 4.16 -2.46 8.38
C LEU A 180 2.78 -2.32 9.04
N GLU A 181 2.61 -2.84 10.25
CA GLU A 181 1.39 -2.68 11.03
C GLU A 181 1.16 -1.23 11.44
N ARG A 182 2.20 -0.50 11.85
CA ARG A 182 2.13 0.94 12.10
C ARG A 182 1.60 1.64 10.87
N ILE A 183 2.21 1.44 9.70
CA ILE A 183 1.71 1.98 8.43
C ILE A 183 0.24 1.58 8.23
N SER A 184 -0.12 0.31 8.40
CA SER A 184 -1.51 -0.13 8.18
C SER A 184 -2.52 0.51 9.15
N LYS A 185 -2.13 0.79 10.39
CA LYS A 185 -3.02 1.23 11.47
C LYS A 185 -3.07 2.76 11.61
N THR A 186 -2.03 3.48 11.20
CA THR A 186 -1.97 4.96 11.30
C THR A 186 -2.11 5.60 9.92
N PRO A 187 -3.33 5.91 9.44
CA PRO A 187 -3.51 6.65 8.19
C PRO A 187 -2.96 8.09 8.30
N LEU A 188 -2.78 8.76 7.15
CA LEU A 188 -2.48 10.19 7.16
C LEU A 188 -3.64 10.96 7.84
N PRO A 189 -3.35 12.07 8.54
CA PRO A 189 -4.39 12.86 9.18
C PRO A 189 -5.44 13.31 8.17
N VAL A 190 -6.70 13.39 8.60
CA VAL A 190 -7.85 13.69 7.72
C VAL A 190 -7.65 15.00 6.96
N GLN A 191 -6.99 16.00 7.55
CA GLN A 191 -6.70 17.26 6.88
C GLN A 191 -5.87 17.08 5.60
N TYR A 192 -4.98 16.08 5.55
CA TYR A 192 -4.14 15.77 4.38
C TYR A 192 -4.88 15.01 3.28
N THR A 193 -6.11 14.57 3.50
CA THR A 193 -6.91 13.85 2.49
C THR A 193 -8.16 14.64 2.09
N PHE A 194 -8.83 15.26 3.06
CA PHE A 194 -10.04 16.03 2.84
C PHE A 194 -9.76 17.39 2.20
N LEU A 195 -8.90 18.22 2.80
CA LEU A 195 -8.68 19.60 2.33
C LEU A 195 -8.17 19.65 0.88
N PRO A 196 -7.18 18.85 0.45
CA PRO A 196 -6.66 18.94 -0.91
C PRO A 196 -7.71 18.55 -1.95
N THR A 197 -8.57 17.58 -1.63
CA THR A 197 -9.69 17.17 -2.50
C THR A 197 -10.74 18.27 -2.61
N VAL A 198 -11.13 18.89 -1.49
CA VAL A 198 -12.12 19.98 -1.49
C VAL A 198 -11.58 21.20 -2.23
N ILE A 199 -10.36 21.63 -1.94
CA ILE A 199 -9.75 22.81 -2.56
C ILE A 199 -9.55 22.57 -4.07
N THR A 200 -9.13 21.37 -4.49
CA THR A 200 -9.02 21.02 -5.92
C THR A 200 -10.37 21.19 -6.64
N ARG A 201 -11.45 20.67 -6.05
CA ARG A 201 -12.79 20.74 -6.66
C ARG A 201 -13.33 22.16 -6.69
N VAL A 202 -13.18 22.91 -5.59
CA VAL A 202 -13.57 24.33 -5.53
C VAL A 202 -12.79 25.14 -6.57
N PHE A 203 -11.48 24.91 -6.72
CA PHE A 203 -10.67 25.55 -7.75
C PHE A 203 -11.20 25.28 -9.15
N CYS A 204 -11.55 24.02 -9.47
CA CYS A 204 -12.10 23.66 -10.78
C CYS A 204 -13.49 24.28 -11.03
N ILE A 205 -14.31 24.48 -10.01
CA ILE A 205 -15.62 25.15 -10.14
C ILE A 205 -15.45 26.65 -10.40
N VAL A 206 -14.46 27.28 -9.77
CA VAL A 206 -14.18 28.72 -9.90
C VAL A 206 -13.49 29.04 -11.23
N LEU A 207 -12.64 28.13 -11.72
CA LEU A 207 -11.83 28.32 -12.93
C LEU A 207 -12.60 28.86 -14.15
N PRO A 208 -13.73 28.26 -14.61
CA PRO A 208 -14.45 28.75 -15.78
C PRO A 208 -15.04 30.15 -15.55
N LEU A 209 -15.45 30.51 -14.33
CA LEU A 209 -15.98 31.84 -14.00
C LEU A 209 -14.94 32.94 -14.21
N THR A 210 -13.66 32.64 -13.94
CA THR A 210 -12.57 33.60 -14.12
C THR A 210 -12.13 33.74 -15.58
N GLY A 211 -12.28 32.67 -16.37
CA GLY A 211 -11.79 32.59 -17.76
C GLY A 211 -12.83 32.90 -18.82
N VAL A 212 -14.13 32.88 -18.49
CA VAL A 212 -15.23 32.91 -19.47
C VAL A 212 -15.20 34.16 -20.38
N GLN A 213 -14.85 35.32 -19.84
CA GLN A 213 -14.76 36.56 -20.62
C GLN A 213 -13.61 36.53 -21.63
N ALA A 214 -12.47 35.92 -21.27
CA ALA A 214 -11.28 35.88 -22.11
C ALA A 214 -11.31 34.75 -23.13
N LEU A 215 -11.86 33.58 -22.75
CA LEU A 215 -11.83 32.36 -23.57
C LEU A 215 -13.12 32.11 -24.35
N GLY A 216 -14.26 32.66 -23.91
CA GLY A 216 -15.57 32.43 -24.54
C GLY A 216 -15.86 30.94 -24.73
N TRP A 217 -16.11 30.51 -25.97
CA TRP A 217 -16.35 29.11 -26.32
C TRP A 217 -15.19 28.15 -26.04
N TRP A 218 -13.96 28.65 -25.90
CA TRP A 218 -12.80 27.84 -25.55
C TRP A 218 -12.68 27.56 -24.04
N THR A 219 -13.52 28.18 -23.21
CA THR A 219 -13.49 28.03 -21.74
C THR A 219 -13.58 26.57 -21.28
N PRO A 220 -14.49 25.72 -21.81
CA PRO A 220 -14.60 24.34 -21.36
C PRO A 220 -13.36 23.53 -21.68
N LEU A 221 -12.74 23.78 -22.84
CA LEU A 221 -11.50 23.10 -23.21
C LEU A 221 -10.35 23.49 -22.27
N GLY A 222 -10.17 24.78 -22.00
CA GLY A 222 -9.10 25.28 -21.13
C GLY A 222 -9.28 24.87 -19.67
N SER A 223 -10.49 25.08 -19.12
CA SER A 223 -10.85 24.76 -17.74
C SER A 223 -10.77 23.25 -17.46
N SER A 224 -11.41 22.44 -18.31
CA SER A 224 -11.40 20.99 -18.14
C SER A 224 -9.99 20.40 -18.27
N LEU A 225 -9.12 20.92 -19.16
CA LEU A 225 -7.73 20.46 -19.25
C LEU A 225 -6.96 20.68 -17.95
N ILE A 226 -7.06 21.88 -17.36
CA ILE A 226 -6.44 22.21 -16.07
C ILE A 226 -7.05 21.35 -14.95
N GLY A 227 -8.37 21.17 -14.95
CA GLY A 227 -9.07 20.32 -13.99
C GLY A 227 -8.62 18.86 -14.04
N VAL A 228 -8.37 18.32 -15.24
CA VAL A 228 -7.79 16.97 -15.42
C VAL A 228 -6.43 16.88 -14.73
N PHE A 229 -5.53 17.84 -14.94
CA PHE A 229 -4.20 17.80 -14.32
C PHE A 229 -4.26 17.82 -12.80
N PHE A 230 -5.03 18.74 -12.20
CA PHE A 230 -5.14 18.84 -10.75
C PHE A 230 -5.83 17.62 -10.13
N GLU A 231 -6.90 17.11 -10.75
CA GLU A 231 -7.58 15.92 -10.26
C GLU A 231 -6.68 14.69 -10.39
N MET A 232 -5.91 14.54 -11.47
CA MET A 232 -4.93 13.45 -11.60
C MET A 232 -3.85 13.52 -10.51
N LEU A 233 -3.33 14.71 -10.20
CA LEU A 233 -2.37 14.90 -9.11
C LEU A 233 -3.00 14.53 -7.76
N ASN A 234 -4.24 14.93 -7.52
CA ASN A 234 -4.96 14.58 -6.31
C ASN A 234 -5.20 13.06 -6.21
N GLN A 235 -5.63 12.41 -7.30
CA GLN A 235 -5.88 10.97 -7.31
C GLN A 235 -4.61 10.13 -7.12
N SER A 236 -3.48 10.60 -7.64
CA SER A 236 -2.17 9.97 -7.40
C SER A 236 -1.85 9.87 -5.90
N GLY A 237 -2.05 10.97 -5.16
CA GLY A 237 -1.91 10.98 -3.71
C GLY A 237 -2.85 10.00 -3.00
N ILE A 238 -4.11 9.90 -3.44
CA ILE A 238 -5.10 8.97 -2.83
C ILE A 238 -4.64 7.52 -3.00
N SER A 239 -4.19 7.18 -4.20
CA SER A 239 -3.76 5.81 -4.52
C SER A 239 -2.52 5.38 -3.74
N LEU A 240 -1.54 6.28 -3.54
CA LEU A 240 -0.32 5.96 -2.81
C LEU A 240 -0.51 5.86 -1.28
N GLN A 241 -1.53 6.52 -0.72
CA GLN A 241 -1.83 6.48 0.72
C GLN A 241 -2.15 5.08 1.26
N SER A 242 -2.63 4.18 0.40
CA SER A 242 -3.09 2.83 0.77
C SER A 242 -2.23 1.72 0.14
N PRO A 243 -0.97 1.55 0.59
CA PRO A 243 0.00 0.66 -0.06
C PRO A 243 -0.37 -0.83 -0.02
N PHE A 244 -1.24 -1.25 0.91
CA PHE A 244 -1.63 -2.66 1.07
C PHE A 244 -2.96 -3.03 0.39
N SER A 245 -3.62 -2.07 -0.24
CA SER A 245 -4.90 -2.27 -0.93
C SER A 245 -4.79 -3.22 -2.14
N ASN A 246 -5.90 -3.49 -2.83
CA ASN A 246 -5.91 -4.25 -4.08
C ASN A 246 -5.83 -3.34 -5.33
N GLY A 247 -5.38 -2.09 -5.18
CA GLY A 247 -5.28 -1.14 -6.28
C GLY A 247 -4.06 -1.38 -7.18
N PRO A 248 -4.05 -0.82 -8.41
CA PRO A 248 -2.95 -0.95 -9.36
C PRO A 248 -1.65 -0.28 -8.89
N HIS A 249 -1.74 0.70 -7.99
CA HIS A 249 -0.58 1.40 -7.41
C HIS A 249 -0.22 0.87 -6.01
N ALA A 250 -0.96 -0.13 -5.52
CA ALA A 250 -0.60 -0.81 -4.28
C ALA A 250 0.63 -1.69 -4.49
N LEU A 251 1.27 -2.09 -3.39
CA LEU A 251 2.38 -3.01 -3.44
C LEU A 251 1.91 -4.36 -4.00
N PRO A 252 2.68 -5.02 -4.89
CA PRO A 252 2.33 -6.32 -5.45
C PRO A 252 2.59 -7.44 -4.44
N LEU A 253 1.90 -7.42 -3.29
CA LEU A 253 2.15 -8.32 -2.16
C LEU A 253 2.01 -9.79 -2.53
N LYS A 254 1.12 -10.13 -3.48
CA LYS A 254 0.99 -11.49 -4.00
C LYS A 254 2.30 -11.94 -4.66
N GLN A 255 2.90 -11.09 -5.49
CA GLN A 255 4.16 -11.37 -6.15
C GLN A 255 5.32 -11.43 -5.17
N ILE A 256 5.39 -10.50 -4.22
CA ILE A 256 6.43 -10.51 -3.17
C ILE A 256 6.36 -11.81 -2.36
N CYS A 257 5.18 -12.22 -1.89
CA CYS A 257 5.00 -13.48 -1.16
C CYS A 257 5.39 -14.70 -2.01
N TYR A 258 5.03 -14.69 -3.30
CA TYR A 258 5.40 -15.75 -4.24
C TYR A 258 6.92 -15.85 -4.42
N THR A 259 7.60 -14.72 -4.67
CA THR A 259 9.06 -14.66 -4.79
C THR A 259 9.76 -15.15 -3.52
N ILE A 260 9.29 -14.76 -2.33
CA ILE A 260 9.85 -15.27 -1.07
C ILE A 260 9.68 -16.80 -1.00
N LYS A 261 8.46 -17.31 -1.23
CA LYS A 261 8.21 -18.76 -1.22
C LYS A 261 9.12 -19.51 -2.20
N THR A 262 9.22 -19.04 -3.45
CA THR A 262 10.07 -19.64 -4.47
C THR A 262 11.53 -19.68 -4.02
N ASN A 263 12.07 -18.57 -3.52
CA ASN A 263 13.48 -18.54 -3.10
C ASN A 263 13.78 -19.46 -1.93
N ILE A 264 12.88 -19.56 -0.96
CA ILE A 264 13.05 -20.51 0.15
C ILE A 264 13.01 -21.95 -0.36
N TYR A 265 12.15 -22.27 -1.31
CA TYR A 265 12.05 -23.63 -1.85
C TYR A 265 13.23 -23.97 -2.78
N GLU A 266 13.74 -22.99 -3.53
CA GLU A 266 14.95 -23.14 -4.37
C GLU A 266 16.20 -23.44 -3.53
N MET A 267 16.32 -22.84 -2.33
CA MET A 267 17.46 -23.10 -1.42
C MET A 267 17.62 -24.57 -1.06
N LYS A 268 16.51 -25.32 -1.00
CA LYS A 268 16.53 -26.75 -0.67
C LYS A 268 16.83 -27.64 -1.88
N GLY A 269 16.76 -27.11 -3.10
CA GLY A 269 16.74 -27.92 -4.33
C GLY A 269 15.35 -28.53 -4.57
N ASN A 270 14.85 -28.44 -5.81
CA ASN A 270 13.51 -28.83 -6.27
C ASN A 270 12.92 -30.08 -5.57
N ILE A 271 11.99 -29.87 -4.63
CA ILE A 271 11.01 -30.86 -4.18
C ILE A 271 9.66 -30.11 -4.24
N THR A 272 9.00 -30.01 -5.40
CA THR A 272 8.18 -31.09 -5.99
C THR A 272 8.06 -30.92 -7.52
N SER A 273 8.87 -31.64 -8.28
CA SER A 273 8.41 -32.24 -9.55
C SER A 273 7.90 -33.64 -9.22
N SER A 274 6.75 -33.71 -8.54
CA SER A 274 5.95 -34.92 -8.28
C SER A 274 4.62 -34.50 -7.66
#